data_AF-A0A0T7SBS4-F1
#
_entry.id   AF-A0A0T7SBS4-F1
#
_cell.length_a   1.000
_cell.length_b   1.000
_cell.length_c   1.000
_cell.angle_alpha   90.00
_cell.angle_beta   90.00
_cell.angle_gamma   90.00
#
_symmetry.space_group_name_H-M   'P 1'
#
loop_
_entity.id
_entity.type
_entity.pdbx_description
1 polymer ?
#
loop_
_entity_poly.entity_id
_entity_poly.type
_entity_poly.pdbx_seq_one_letter_code
_entity_poly.pdbx_strand_id
1 'polypeptide(L)'
;MTDRSKIILMWANQDPKYPNSFIISTDNQRLLGLTRTDKKGQTYWKFKERKVKNNSASGPVMDQVQKFYARQAKTESLNYDKNNSAATTNPVNQHS
;
A
#
# COMPACT_ATOMS: atom_id res chain seq x y z
N MET A 1 21.31 28.01 15.13
CA MET A 1 20.78 27.00 16.06
C MET A 1 20.24 25.84 15.24
N THR A 2 20.83 24.66 15.33
CA THR A 2 20.33 23.45 14.67
C THR A 2 19.27 22.84 15.57
N ASP A 3 18.02 22.87 15.13
CA ASP A 3 16.90 22.32 15.87
C ASP A 3 17.09 20.81 16.10
N ARG A 4 17.25 20.43 17.37
CA ARG A 4 17.51 19.05 17.82
C ARG A 4 16.23 18.22 17.93
N SER A 5 15.05 18.81 17.67
CA SER A 5 13.76 18.13 17.81
C SER A 5 13.29 17.37 16.57
N LYS A 6 14.03 17.43 15.46
CA LYS A 6 13.68 16.69 14.23
C LYS A 6 13.86 15.20 14.45
N ILE A 7 12.76 14.51 14.73
CA ILE A 7 12.74 13.05 14.83
C ILE A 7 12.92 12.50 13.42
N ILE A 8 14.03 11.80 13.22
CA ILE A 8 14.31 11.07 11.99
C ILE A 8 13.96 9.60 12.25
N LEU A 9 12.90 9.11 11.62
CA LEU A 9 12.54 7.69 11.67
C LEU A 9 13.15 7.00 10.46
N MET A 10 13.85 5.88 10.68
CA MET A 10 14.48 5.09 9.63
C MET A 10 14.10 3.62 9.74
N TRP A 11 13.72 2.98 8.63
CA TRP A 11 13.38 1.55 8.62
C TRP A 11 13.65 0.89 7.27
N ALA A 12 13.83 -0.43 7.28
CA ALA A 12 14.03 -1.23 6.06
C ALA A 12 12.81 -1.11 5.13
N ASN A 13 13.07 -0.86 3.85
CA ASN A 13 12.02 -0.78 2.84
C ASN A 13 11.56 -2.20 2.48
N GLN A 14 10.24 -2.41 2.49
CA GLN A 14 9.61 -3.70 2.20
C GLN A 14 9.23 -3.86 0.71
N ASP A 15 9.57 -2.88 -0.13
CA ASP A 15 9.23 -2.88 -1.56
C ASP A 15 10.20 -3.80 -2.33
N PRO A 16 9.72 -4.92 -2.92
CA PRO A 16 10.58 -5.87 -3.60
C PRO A 16 11.28 -5.27 -4.83
N LYS A 17 10.76 -4.17 -5.37
CA LYS A 17 11.37 -3.44 -6.49
C LYS A 17 12.71 -2.80 -6.11
N TYR A 18 12.93 -2.51 -4.83
CA TYR A 18 14.13 -1.85 -4.32
C TYR A 18 14.73 -2.66 -3.17
N PRO A 19 15.39 -3.80 -3.45
CA PRO A 19 16.06 -4.59 -2.43
C PRO A 19 17.19 -3.78 -1.77
N ASN A 20 17.48 -4.05 -0.50
CA ASN A 20 18.52 -3.37 0.29
C ASN A 20 18.38 -1.84 0.35
N SER A 21 17.15 -1.35 0.39
CA SER A 21 16.84 0.07 0.57
C SER A 21 16.17 0.32 1.92
N PHE A 22 16.19 1.58 2.35
CA PHE A 22 15.50 2.01 3.56
C PHE A 22 14.69 3.26 3.30
N ILE A 23 13.74 3.49 4.19
CA ILE A 23 12.92 4.69 4.22
C ILE A 23 13.41 5.57 5.35
N ILE A 24 13.57 6.86 5.04
CA ILE A 24 13.69 7.90 6.06
C ILE A 24 12.38 8.68 6.07
N SER A 25 11.82 8.91 7.25
CA SER A 25 10.76 9.88 7.46
C SER A 25 11.28 11.00 8.34
N THR A 26 11.11 12.22 7.88
CA THR A 26 11.19 13.43 8.70
C THR A 26 9.79 14.04 8.76
N ASP A 27 9.53 15.00 9.64
CA ASP A 27 8.20 15.58 9.94
C ASP A 27 7.28 15.74 8.73
N ASN A 28 7.79 16.25 7.60
CA ASN A 28 6.99 16.54 6.41
C ASN A 28 7.37 15.74 5.15
N GLN A 29 8.34 14.84 5.24
CA GLN A 29 8.89 14.21 4.03
C GLN A 29 9.30 12.76 4.26
N ARG A 30 9.07 11.95 3.23
CA ARG A 30 9.51 10.57 3.19
C ARG A 30 10.51 10.40 2.06
N LEU A 31 11.70 9.94 2.38
CA LEU A 31 12.79 9.70 1.44
C LEU A 31 13.04 8.20 1.31
N LEU A 32 13.40 7.75 0.12
CA LEU A 32 13.91 6.42 -0.17
C LEU A 32 15.43 6.50 -0.31
N GLY A 33 16.14 5.84 0.60
CA GLY A 33 17.59 5.67 0.53
C GLY A 33 17.96 4.46 -0.32
N LEU A 34 18.66 4.68 -1.44
CA LEU A 34 19.15 3.65 -2.34
C LEU A 34 20.67 3.57 -2.28
N THR A 35 21.22 2.36 -2.19
CA THR A 35 22.65 2.15 -2.37
C THR A 35 23.05 2.48 -3.81
N ARG A 36 24.17 3.20 -3.95
CA ARG A 36 24.81 3.47 -5.23
C ARG A 36 26.31 3.26 -5.08
N THR A 37 26.95 2.83 -6.15
CA THR A 37 28.40 2.71 -6.23
C THR A 37 28.89 3.68 -7.28
N ASP A 38 29.90 4.48 -6.95
CA ASP A 38 30.51 5.40 -7.90
C ASP A 38 31.45 4.67 -8.88
N LYS A 39 32.04 5.41 -9.82
CA LYS A 39 33.00 4.85 -10.79
C LYS A 39 34.30 4.35 -10.14
N LYS A 40 34.58 4.74 -8.89
CA LYS A 40 35.76 4.38 -8.11
C LYS A 40 35.49 3.20 -7.18
N GLY A 41 34.28 2.63 -7.20
CA GLY A 41 33.90 1.49 -6.37
C GLY A 41 33.42 1.88 -4.96
N GLN A 42 33.29 3.17 -4.63
CA GLN A 42 32.81 3.61 -3.32
C GLN A 42 31.29 3.57 -3.27
N THR A 43 30.76 2.87 -2.25
CA THR A 43 29.32 2.78 -2.00
C THR A 43 28.84 3.95 -1.16
N TYR A 44 27.77 4.61 -1.60
CA TYR A 44 27.12 5.72 -0.91
C TYR A 44 25.60 5.63 -1.01
N TRP A 45 24.92 6.38 -0.16
CA TRP A 45 23.46 6.45 -0.13
C TRP A 45 22.95 7.61 -0.98
N LYS A 46 22.06 7.32 -1.92
CA LYS A 46 21.34 8.33 -2.70
C LYS A 46 19.89 8.39 -2.25
N PHE A 47 19.47 9.54 -1.77
CA PHE A 47 18.10 9.79 -1.33
C PHE A 47 17.25 10.28 -2.50
N LYS A 48 16.04 9.73 -2.62
CA LYS A 48 15.00 10.23 -3.52
C LYS A 48 13.76 10.52 -2.72
N GLU A 49 13.12 11.65 -3.00
CA GLU A 49 11.80 11.95 -2.45
C GLU A 49 10.80 10.90 -2.91
N ARG A 50 10.13 10.27 -1.93
CA ARG A 50 9.00 9.42 -2.19
C ARG A 50 7.78 10.28 -1.93
N LYS A 51 7.18 10.80 -3.01
CA LYS A 51 5.83 11.39 -2.92
C LYS A 51 4.95 10.34 -2.27
N VAL A 52 4.54 10.61 -1.04
CA VAL A 52 3.50 9.83 -0.39
C VAL A 52 2.30 10.08 -1.27
N LYS A 53 1.94 9.11 -2.13
CA LYS A 53 0.59 9.10 -2.66
C LYS A 53 -0.27 9.03 -1.40
N ASN A 54 -0.87 10.15 -1.03
CA ASN A 54 -1.89 10.19 0.00
C ASN A 54 -3.04 9.31 -0.52
N ASN A 55 -2.90 7.99 -0.37
CA ASN A 55 -4.02 7.08 -0.27
C ASN A 55 -4.60 7.20 1.15
N SER A 56 -4.55 8.39 1.74
CA SER A 56 -5.55 8.81 2.70
C SER A 56 -6.85 8.78 1.93
N ALA A 57 -7.56 7.65 2.00
CA ALA A 57 -8.95 7.62 1.65
C ALA A 57 -9.60 8.71 2.52
N SER A 58 -9.82 9.88 1.94
CA SER A 58 -10.59 10.97 2.51
C SER A 58 -12.06 10.55 2.49
N GLY A 59 -12.36 9.47 3.19
CA GLY A 59 -13.70 9.09 3.57
C GLY A 59 -13.97 9.62 4.96
N PRO A 60 -15.23 9.88 5.32
CA PRO A 60 -15.60 10.19 6.70
C PRO A 60 -15.00 9.13 7.63
N VAL A 61 -14.44 9.58 8.75
CA VAL A 61 -13.93 8.69 9.80
C VAL A 61 -15.13 7.95 10.38
N MET A 62 -15.47 6.81 9.77
CA MET A 62 -16.54 5.97 10.28
C MET A 62 -16.13 5.42 11.65
N ASP A 63 -17.06 5.51 12.59
CA ASP A 63 -16.97 4.91 13.91
C ASP A 63 -16.68 3.39 13.78
N GLN A 64 -16.04 2.78 14.79
CA GLN A 64 -15.66 1.36 14.73
C GLN A 64 -16.88 0.45 14.53
N VAL A 65 -18.02 0.83 15.10
CA VAL A 65 -19.31 0.14 14.92
C VAL A 65 -19.79 0.24 13.47
N GLN A 66 -19.74 1.42 12.87
CA GLN A 66 -20.11 1.61 11.45
C GLN A 66 -19.20 0.81 10.51
N LYS A 67 -17.90 0.73 10.80
CA LYS A 67 -16.96 -0.11 10.05
C LYS A 67 -17.30 -1.59 10.16
N PHE A 68 -17.78 -2.05 11.31
CA PHE A 68 -18.21 -3.45 11.47
C PHE A 68 -19.42 -3.76 10.60
N TYR A 69 -20.47 -2.93 10.64
CA TYR A 69 -21.67 -3.12 9.81
C TYR A 69 -21.37 -3.03 8.31
N ALA A 70 -20.54 -2.08 7.89
CA ALA A 70 -20.12 -1.96 6.49
C ALA A 70 -19.36 -3.21 5.99
N ARG A 71 -18.57 -3.86 6.87
CA ARG A 71 -17.88 -5.12 6.53
C ARG A 71 -18.86 -6.29 6.44
N GLN A 72 -19.82 -6.40 7.36
CA GLN A 72 -20.83 -7.46 7.33
C GLN A 72 -21.67 -7.37 6.04
N ALA A 73 -22.21 -6.18 5.74
CA ALA A 73 -22.99 -5.95 4.52
C ALA A 73 -22.21 -6.28 3.23
N LYS A 74 -20.91 -5.95 3.20
CA LYS A 74 -20.04 -6.29 2.06
C LYS A 74 -19.78 -7.80 1.94
N THR A 75 -19.62 -8.50 3.06
CA THR A 75 -19.44 -9.96 3.06
C THR A 75 -20.72 -10.64 2.57
N GLU A 76 -21.89 -10.17 3.02
CA GLU A 76 -23.19 -10.68 2.59
C GLU A 76 -23.42 -10.47 1.09
N SER A 77 -23.10 -9.29 0.55
CA SER A 77 -23.24 -9.02 -0.89
C SER A 77 -22.34 -9.92 -1.74
N LEU A 78 -21.08 -10.09 -1.34
CA LEU A 78 -20.12 -10.96 -2.03
C LEU A 78 -20.56 -12.42 -2.02
N ASN A 79 -21.17 -12.88 -0.92
CA ASN A 79 -21.71 -14.23 -0.85
C ASN A 79 -22.94 -14.41 -1.73
N TYR A 80 -23.78 -13.38 -1.85
CA TYR A 80 -24.95 -13.40 -2.73
C TYR A 80 -24.55 -13.46 -4.21
N ASP A 81 -23.57 -12.64 -4.63
CA ASP A 81 -23.04 -12.63 -5.99
C ASP A 81 -22.35 -13.96 -6.34
N LYS A 82 -21.63 -14.57 -5.40
CA LYS A 82 -20.98 -15.87 -5.58
C LYS A 82 -21.98 -17.00 -5.79
N ASN A 83 -23.11 -16.97 -5.08
CA ASN A 83 -24.14 -18.01 -5.18
C ASN A 83 -25.00 -17.89 -6.45
N ASN A 84 -25.26 -16.67 -6.94
CA ASN A 84 -25.97 -16.47 -8.22
C ASN A 84 -25.09 -16.66 -9.45
N SER A 85 -23.78 -16.44 -9.34
CA SER A 85 -22.84 -16.67 -10.46
C SER A 85 -22.60 -18.16 -10.78
N ALA A 86 -23.04 -19.08 -9.91
CA ALA A 86 -22.92 -20.52 -10.12
C ALA A 86 -24.12 -21.15 -10.88
N ALA A 87 -25.18 -20.37 -11.18
CA ALA A 87 -26.43 -20.89 -11.75
C ALA A 87 -26.57 -20.74 -13.28
N THR A 88 -25.57 -20.22 -14.00
CA THR A 88 -25.65 -19.99 -15.45
C THR A 88 -24.48 -20.59 -16.22
N THR A 89 -24.37 -21.92 -16.23
CA THR A 89 -23.74 -22.65 -17.35
C THR A 89 -24.36 -24.05 -17.48
N ASN A 90 -25.34 -24.18 -18.37
CA ASN A 90 -25.57 -25.41 -19.14
C ASN A 90 -26.30 -25.02 -20.44
N PRO A 91 -25.61 -24.89 -21.59
CA PRO A 91 -26.30 -24.91 -22.87
C PRO A 91 -26.79 -26.34 -23.13
N VAL A 92 -28.10 -26.55 -23.11
CA VAL A 92 -28.74 -27.78 -23.59
C VAL A 92 -28.49 -27.89 -25.09
N ASN A 93 -27.66 -28.85 -25.48
CA ASN A 93 -27.38 -29.17 -26.87
C ASN A 93 -28.63 -29.87 -27.46
N GLN A 94 -29.45 -29.13 -28.23
CA GLN A 94 -30.55 -29.72 -29.00
C GLN A 94 -29.97 -30.24 -30.33
N HIS A 95 -29.90 -31.56 -30.48
CA HIS A 95 -29.73 -32.20 -31.79
C HIS A 95 -31.09 -32.72 -32.26
N SER A 96 -31.47 -32.31 -33.47
CA SER A 96 -32.63 -32.76 -34.25
C SER A 96 -32.50 -34.21 -34.72
#